data_AF-A0AAX3DUT6-F1
#
_entry.id   AF-A0AAX3DUT6-F1
#
_cell.length_a   1.000
_cell.length_b   1.000
_cell.length_c   1.000
_cell.angle_alpha   90.00
_cell.angle_beta   90.00
_cell.angle_gamma   90.00
#
_symmetry.space_group_name_H-M   'P 1'
#
loop_
_entity.id
_entity.type
_entity.pdbx_description
1 polymer ?
#
loop_
_entity_poly.entity_id
_entity_poly.type
_entity_poly.pdbx_seq_one_letter_code
_entity_poly.pdbx_strand_id
1 'polypeptide(L)' 'MASLTTTTEVHHDEQAGPDTSLLSEIRLFWRQFFVQAFNPYRPEMYYMRGPGPAWHAKHGHKPTRH' A
#
# COMPACT_ATOMS: atom_id res chain seq x y z
N MET A 1 1.30 -54.79 5.19
CA MET A 1 1.27 -53.90 6.37
C MET A 1 1.17 -52.46 5.87
N ALA A 2 -0.03 -51.88 5.90
CA ALA A 2 -0.29 -50.51 5.46
C ALA A 2 -0.26 -49.55 6.66
N SER A 3 0.25 -48.34 6.48
CA SER A 3 -0.04 -47.15 7.30
C SER A 3 0.39 -45.93 6.47
N LEU A 4 -0.50 -45.44 5.61
CA LEU A 4 -1.40 -44.30 5.81
C LEU A 4 -0.67 -42.94 5.75
N THR A 5 -0.76 -42.32 4.57
CA THR A 5 -0.49 -40.92 4.26
C THR A 5 -1.36 -40.00 5.11
N THR A 6 -0.75 -39.16 5.96
CA THR A 6 -1.44 -38.03 6.59
C THR A 6 -1.30 -36.82 5.67
N THR A 7 -2.19 -36.70 4.69
CA THR A 7 -2.41 -35.43 3.99
C THR A 7 -3.22 -34.55 4.93
N THR A 8 -2.61 -33.47 5.42
CA THR A 8 -3.34 -32.43 6.14
C THR A 8 -4.12 -31.63 5.10
N GLU A 9 -5.31 -32.12 4.78
CA GLU A 9 -6.32 -31.37 4.04
C GLU A 9 -6.81 -30.27 4.98
N VAL A 10 -6.38 -29.03 4.74
CA VAL A 10 -7.01 -27.85 5.33
C VAL A 10 -8.42 -27.79 4.72
N HIS A 11 -9.38 -28.33 5.48
CA HIS A 11 -10.80 -28.22 5.22
C HIS A 11 -11.17 -26.73 5.27
N HIS A 12 -11.08 -26.06 4.12
CA HIS A 12 -11.72 -24.76 3.95
C HIS A 12 -13.21 -25.04 3.81
N ASP A 13 -13.89 -24.88 4.95
CA ASP A 13 -15.32 -25.05 5.11
C ASP A 13 -16.08 -24.37 3.97
N GLU A 14 -16.75 -25.19 3.17
CA GLU A 14 -17.74 -24.77 2.19
C GLU A 14 -18.93 -24.15 2.94
N GLN A 15 -19.59 -23.20 2.27
CA GLN A 15 -20.89 -22.63 2.63
C GLN A 15 -20.89 -21.37 3.51
N ALA A 16 -20.14 -20.38 3.05
CA ALA A 16 -20.50 -19.00 3.32
C ALA A 16 -21.59 -18.60 2.29
N GLY A 17 -22.85 -18.44 2.71
CA GLY A 17 -23.95 -18.00 1.84
C GLY A 17 -23.61 -16.71 1.07
N PRO A 18 -24.35 -16.36 -0.01
CA PRO A 18 -24.02 -15.23 -0.90
C PRO A 18 -23.71 -13.92 -0.15
N ASP A 19 -24.37 -13.71 1.00
CA ASP A 19 -24.20 -12.56 1.88
C ASP A 19 -22.78 -12.47 2.48
N THR A 20 -22.13 -13.61 2.70
CA THR A 20 -20.77 -13.68 3.26
C THR A 20 -19.71 -13.30 2.23
N SER A 21 -19.95 -13.58 0.95
CA SER A 21 -19.05 -13.17 -0.15
C SER A 21 -19.01 -11.65 -0.28
N LEU A 22 -20.17 -10.99 -0.35
CA LEU A 22 -20.25 -9.53 -0.42
C LEU A 22 -19.60 -8.85 0.80
N LEU A 23 -19.91 -9.33 2.00
CA LEU A 23 -19.32 -8.82 3.24
C LEU A 23 -17.81 -9.05 3.28
N SER A 24 -17.31 -10.14 2.71
CA SER A 24 -15.87 -10.41 2.61
C SER A 24 -15.18 -9.41 1.68
N GLU A 25 -15.78 -9.08 0.54
CA GLU A 25 -15.26 -8.09 -0.40
C GLU A 25 -15.22 -6.69 0.22
N ILE A 26 -16.31 -6.29 0.88
CA ILE A 26 -16.39 -5.02 1.61
C ILE A 26 -15.29 -4.96 2.68
N ARG A 27 -15.08 -6.03 3.45
CA ARG A 27 -14.00 -6.11 4.45
C ARG A 27 -12.61 -5.99 3.82
N LEU A 28 -12.37 -6.64 2.69
CA LEU A 28 -11.11 -6.56 1.97
C LEU A 28 -10.84 -5.14 1.47
N PHE A 29 -11.86 -4.48 0.91
CA PHE A 29 -11.80 -3.10 0.49
C PHE A 29 -11.41 -2.17 1.66
N TRP A 30 -12.12 -2.26 2.79
CA TRP A 30 -11.82 -1.40 3.95
C TRP A 30 -10.41 -1.63 4.49
N ARG A 31 -9.92 -2.88 4.56
CA ARG A 31 -8.54 -3.17 4.95
C ARG A 31 -7.52 -2.45 4.06
N GLN A 32 -7.71 -2.51 2.74
CA GLN A 32 -6.81 -1.85 1.78
C GLN A 32 -6.93 -0.33 1.85
N PHE A 33 -8.15 0.19 2.00
CA PHE A 33 -8.40 1.62 2.16
C PHE A 33 -7.66 2.21 3.36
N PHE A 34 -7.75 1.58 4.54
CA PHE A 34 -7.06 2.09 5.74
C PHE A 34 -5.54 2.13 5.56
N VAL A 35 -4.95 1.10 4.94
CA VAL A 35 -3.50 1.08 4.66
C VAL A 35 -3.10 2.23 3.75
N GLN A 36 -3.89 2.51 2.72
CA GLN A 36 -3.57 3.56 1.75
C GLN A 36 -3.87 4.97 2.29
N ALA A 37 -4.99 5.15 2.98
CA ALA A 37 -5.44 6.44 3.50
C ALA A 37 -4.57 6.94 4.66
N PHE A 38 -4.08 6.03 5.48
CA PHE A 38 -3.22 6.34 6.63
C PHE A 38 -1.76 5.96 6.40
N ASN A 39 -1.34 5.76 5.15
CA ASN A 39 0.06 5.58 4.84
C ASN A 39 0.80 6.89 5.19
N PRO A 40 1.77 6.87 6.13
CA PRO A 40 2.50 8.07 6.48
C PRO A 40 3.12 8.70 5.24
N TYR A 41 2.82 9.98 4.99
CA TYR A 41 3.53 10.72 3.97
C TYR A 41 5.02 10.65 4.31
N ARG A 42 5.81 10.03 3.41
CA ARG A 42 7.26 9.87 3.51
C ARG A 42 7.92 10.98 2.69
N PRO A 43 8.10 12.19 3.24
CA PRO A 43 8.74 13.30 2.54
C PRO A 43 10.17 12.95 2.12
N GLU A 44 10.80 11.98 2.76
CA GLU A 44 12.16 11.52 2.48
C GLU A 44 12.40 11.15 1.00
N MET A 45 11.38 10.67 0.28
CA MET A 45 11.47 10.40 -1.17
C MET A 45 11.39 11.65 -2.05
N TYR A 46 10.72 12.71 -1.59
CA TYR A 46 10.40 13.88 -2.40
C TYR A 46 11.30 15.08 -2.10
N TYR A 47 11.88 15.13 -0.91
CA TYR A 47 12.63 16.30 -0.42
C TYR A 47 14.13 16.24 -0.73
N MET A 48 14.60 15.13 -1.31
CA MET A 48 15.99 15.02 -1.78
C MET A 48 16.21 15.67 -3.16
N ARG A 49 15.17 16.19 -3.82
CA ARG A 49 15.29 16.80 -5.16
C ARG A 49 15.73 18.27 -5.15
N GLY A 50 15.90 18.87 -3.97
CA GLY A 50 16.23 20.29 -3.85
C GLY A 50 15.12 21.20 -4.40
N PRO A 51 15.35 22.51 -4.42
CA PRO A 51 14.37 23.45 -4.96
C PRO A 51 14.12 23.22 -6.45
N GLY A 52 12.86 23.10 -6.84
CA GLY A 52 12.49 22.89 -8.25
C GLY A 52 12.77 24.10 -9.15
N PRO A 53 12.62 23.96 -10.48
CA PRO A 53 12.87 25.03 -11.46
C PRO A 53 12.11 26.33 -11.16
N ALA A 54 10.88 26.23 -10.66
CA ALA A 54 10.06 27.39 -10.28
C ALA A 54 10.64 28.19 -9.09
N TRP A 55 11.42 27.55 -8.22
CA TRP A 55 12.12 28.23 -7.13
C TRP A 55 13.39 28.90 -7.64
N HIS A 56 14.15 28.24 -8.53
CA HIS A 56 15.33 28.82 -9.18
C HIS A 56 15.00 30.02 -10.07
N ALA A 57 13.86 30.02 -10.78
CA ALA A 57 13.43 31.17 -11.55
C ALA A 57 13.23 32.44 -10.69
N LYS A 58 12.88 32.26 -9.40
CA LYS A 58 12.64 33.35 -8.45
C LYS A 58 13.90 33.78 -7.69
N HIS A 59 14.84 32.87 -7.44
CA HIS A 59 15.97 33.11 -6.51
C HIS A 59 17.36 32.78 -7.09
N GLY A 60 17.44 32.10 -8.24
CA GLY A 60 18.68 31.61 -8.85
C GLY A 60 19.52 32.70 -9.52
N HIS A 61 18.96 33.90 -9.71
CA HIS A 61 19.70 35.05 -10.22
C HIS A 61 20.25 35.88 -9.06
N LYS A 62 21.28 35.35 -8.38
CA LYS A 62 22.23 36.21 -7.67
C LYS A 62 23.46 36.32 -8.56
N PRO A 63 23.68 37.46 -9.25
CA PRO A 63 24.91 37.62 -9.99
C PRO A 63 26.07 37.59 -8.99
N THR A 64 26.98 36.63 -9.16
CA THR A 64 28.29 36.67 -8.54
C THR A 64 29.03 37.87 -9.12
N ARG A 65 29.12 38.93 -8.33
CA ARG A 65 29.92 40.11 -8.66
C ARG A 65 31.40 39.74 -8.47
N HIS A 66 32.07 39.41 -9.55
CA HIS A 66 33.53 39.41 -9.64
C HIS A 66 34.00 40.79 -10.09
#